data_AF-A0A2V7PLU4-F1
#
_entry.id   AF-A0A2V7PLU4-F1
#
_cell.length_a   1.000
_cell.length_b   1.000
_cell.length_c   1.000
_cell.angle_alpha   90.00
_cell.angle_beta   90.00
_cell.angle_gamma   90.00
#
_symmetry.space_group_name_H-M   'P 1'
#
loop_
_entity.id
_entity.type
_entity.pdbx_description
1 polymer ?
#
loop_
_entity_poly.entity_id
_entity_poly.type
_entity_poly.pdbx_seq_one_letter_code
_entity_poly.pdbx_strand_id
1 'polypeptide(L)'
;RLTARLLALADEYGFASAASREPDRLAGTVALNVPDAPLVSRTLKAREFIVDYRPPVGVRISPHFYNTMEEVDRVMAEIASIVATKDYDSGETHSLVT
;
A
#
# COMPACT_ATOMS: atom_id res chain seq x y z
N ARG A 1 15.62 1.61 4.96
CA ARG A 1 15.71 0.45 4.05
C ARG A 1 14.34 0.07 3.51
N LEU A 2 13.38 -0.31 4.35
CA LEU A 2 12.01 -0.66 3.92
C LEU A 2 11.28 0.49 3.21
N THR A 3 11.26 1.70 3.80
CA THR A 3 10.67 2.89 3.16
C THR A 3 11.28 3.19 1.79
N ALA A 4 12.61 3.10 1.68
CA ALA A 4 13.31 3.33 0.42
C ALA A 4 12.94 2.29 -0.65
N ARG A 5 12.80 1.01 -0.26
CA ARG A 5 12.30 -0.05 -1.14
C ARG A 5 10.88 0.25 -1.62
N LEU A 6 10.02 0.69 -0.70
CA LEU A 6 8.63 1.00 -1.02
C LEU A 6 8.53 2.16 -2.03
N LEU A 7 9.34 3.21 -1.87
CA LEU A 7 9.41 4.30 -2.84
C LEU A 7 9.95 3.85 -4.20
N ALA A 8 10.99 3.00 -4.22
CA ALA A 8 11.50 2.45 -5.47
C ALA A 8 10.44 1.62 -6.21
N LEU A 9 9.68 0.79 -5.48
CA LEU A 9 8.56 0.03 -6.06
C LEU A 9 7.42 0.95 -6.52
N ALA A 10 7.15 2.04 -5.80
CA ALA A 10 6.17 3.03 -6.24
C ALA A 10 6.56 3.62 -7.59
N ASP A 11 7.84 3.97 -7.77
CA ASP A 11 8.37 4.47 -9.03
C ASP A 11 8.31 3.38 -10.13
N GLU A 12 8.63 2.12 -9.81
CA GLU A 12 8.56 0.97 -10.73
C GLU A 12 7.14 0.67 -11.24
N TYR A 13 6.15 0.71 -10.35
CA TYR A 13 4.74 0.51 -10.70
C TYR A 13 4.04 1.78 -11.22
N GLY A 14 4.73 2.91 -11.27
CA GLY A 14 4.18 4.18 -11.78
C GLY A 14 3.19 4.86 -10.83
N PHE A 15 3.28 4.60 -9.52
CA PHE A 15 2.44 5.23 -8.50
C PHE A 15 3.08 6.50 -7.95
N ALA A 16 2.32 7.60 -7.92
CA ALA A 16 2.79 8.84 -7.34
C ALA A 16 2.81 8.74 -5.80
N SER A 17 3.78 9.39 -5.16
CA SER A 17 3.84 9.50 -3.71
C SER A 17 4.29 10.90 -3.28
N ALA A 18 3.64 11.45 -2.25
CA ALA A 18 4.01 12.72 -1.64
C ALA A 18 5.24 12.64 -0.71
N ALA A 19 5.76 11.43 -0.43
CA ALA A 19 6.92 11.26 0.42
C ALA A 19 8.21 11.76 -0.27
N SER A 20 9.08 12.44 0.50
CA SER A 20 10.39 12.88 0.01
C SER A 20 11.21 11.68 -0.48
N ARG A 21 12.03 11.88 -1.52
CA ARG A 21 13.01 10.90 -2.02
C ARG A 21 14.40 11.08 -1.39
N GLU A 22 14.60 12.15 -0.63
CA GLU A 22 15.87 12.43 0.05
C GLU A 22 16.05 11.46 1.24
N PRO A 23 17.15 10.67 1.30
CA PRO A 23 17.31 9.61 2.30
C PRO A 23 17.26 10.12 3.74
N ASP A 24 17.83 11.30 4.02
CA ASP A 24 17.82 11.94 5.35
C ASP A 24 16.46 12.54 5.73
N ARG A 25 15.49 12.60 4.80
CA ARG A 25 14.14 13.13 5.03
C ARG A 25 13.05 12.09 4.81
N LEU A 26 13.43 10.81 4.72
CA LEU A 26 12.47 9.72 4.58
C LEU A 26 11.63 9.59 5.85
N ALA A 27 10.33 9.84 5.72
CA ALA A 27 9.37 9.51 6.76
C ALA A 27 9.21 7.99 6.90
N GLY A 28 8.81 7.50 8.08
CA GLY A 28 8.49 6.09 8.30
C GLY A 28 7.20 5.62 7.61
N THR A 29 6.48 6.52 6.95
CA THR A 29 5.23 6.25 6.25
C THR A 29 5.30 6.79 4.83
N VAL A 30 4.83 5.98 3.88
CA VAL A 30 4.66 6.38 2.49
C VAL A 30 3.18 6.36 2.15
N ALA A 31 2.70 7.43 1.52
CA ALA A 31 1.36 7.49 0.95
C ALA A 31 1.45 7.33 -0.56
N LEU A 32 0.74 6.36 -1.11
CA LEU A 32 0.65 6.07 -2.54
C LEU A 32 -0.67 6.60 -3.09
N ASN A 33 -0.56 7.46 -4.09
CA ASN A 33 -1.68 7.91 -4.89
C ASN A 33 -1.90 6.91 -6.02
N VAL A 34 -2.90 6.05 -5.84
CA VAL A 34 -3.29 5.02 -6.79
C VAL A 34 -4.72 5.28 -7.29
N PRO A 35 -5.06 4.85 -8.52
CA PRO A 35 -6.44 4.86 -8.99
C PRO A 35 -7.36 4.13 -8.01
N ASP A 36 -8.56 4.66 -7.79
CA ASP A 36 -9.58 4.03 -6.95
C ASP A 36 -9.09 3.66 -5.53
N ALA A 37 -8.20 4.49 -4.97
CA ALA A 37 -7.56 4.27 -3.66
C ALA A 37 -8.48 3.81 -2.52
N PRO A 38 -9.74 4.29 -2.37
CA PRO A 38 -10.68 3.73 -1.39
C PRO A 38 -10.96 2.23 -1.60
N LEU A 39 -11.20 1.82 -2.85
CA LEU A 39 -11.51 0.43 -3.21
C LEU A 39 -10.27 -0.45 -3.08
N VAL A 40 -9.11 0.05 -3.51
CA VAL A 40 -7.83 -0.64 -3.33
C VAL A 40 -7.56 -0.87 -1.84
N SER A 41 -7.68 0.16 -0.99
CA SER A 41 -7.48 0.03 0.45
C SER A 41 -8.43 -0.96 1.10
N ARG A 42 -9.71 -0.96 0.70
CA ARG A 42 -10.70 -1.93 1.20
C ARG A 42 -10.34 -3.35 0.80
N THR A 43 -9.93 -3.55 -0.45
CA THR A 43 -9.54 -4.86 -0.99
C THR A 43 -8.28 -5.39 -0.30
N LEU A 44 -7.29 -4.53 -0.07
CA LEU A 44 -6.10 -4.87 0.70
C LEU A 44 -6.45 -5.35 2.11
N LYS A 45 -7.34 -4.62 2.81
CA LYS A 45 -7.80 -5.01 4.15
C LYS A 45 -8.56 -6.33 4.14
N ALA A 46 -9.37 -6.59 3.11
CA ALA A 46 -10.05 -7.88 2.94
C ALA A 46 -9.08 -9.04 2.68
N ARG A 47 -7.91 -8.76 2.07
CA ARG A 47 -6.79 -9.69 1.86
C ARG A 47 -5.75 -9.65 3.00
N GLU A 48 -6.17 -9.18 4.18
CA GLU A 48 -5.39 -9.17 5.42
C GLU A 48 -4.14 -8.25 5.42
N PHE A 49 -4.06 -7.30 4.48
CA PHE A 49 -3.05 -6.25 4.52
C PHE A 49 -3.50 -5.07 5.40
N ILE A 50 -2.70 -4.76 6.42
CA ILE A 50 -2.97 -3.63 7.32
C ILE A 50 -2.45 -2.34 6.69
N VAL A 51 -3.37 -1.56 6.12
CA VAL A 51 -3.08 -0.25 5.51
C VAL A 51 -4.12 0.79 5.94
N ASP A 52 -3.72 2.06 5.91
CA ASP A 52 -4.59 3.21 6.15
C ASP A 52 -4.94 3.88 4.80
N TYR A 53 -6.14 4.43 4.66
CA TYR A 53 -6.50 5.27 3.51
C TYR A 53 -6.82 6.67 4.01
N ARG A 54 -6.09 7.66 3.51
CA ARG A 54 -6.23 9.05 3.96
C ARG A 54 -6.41 9.99 2.77
N PRO A 55 -7.64 10.41 2.47
CA PRO A 55 -7.86 11.42 1.43
C PRO A 55 -7.25 12.78 1.87
N PRO A 56 -6.66 13.55 0.94
CA PRO A 56 -6.47 13.28 -0.49
C PRO A 56 -5.16 12.52 -0.83
N VAL A 57 -4.42 12.04 0.16
CA VAL A 57 -3.03 11.56 0.01
C VAL A 57 -2.95 10.13 -0.57
N GLY A 58 -3.96 9.29 -0.33
CA GLY A 58 -4.06 7.93 -0.89
C GLY A 58 -3.86 6.81 0.15
N VAL A 59 -3.32 5.67 -0.28
CA VAL A 59 -3.08 4.49 0.56
C VAL A 59 -1.75 4.64 1.30
N ARG A 60 -1.79 4.65 2.63
CA ARG A 60 -0.65 4.82 3.52
C ARG A 60 -0.13 3.47 3.99
N ILE A 61 1.17 3.28 3.80
CA ILE A 61 1.91 2.10 4.22
C ILE A 61 3.04 2.57 5.13
N SER A 62 3.09 2.01 6.34
CA SER A 62 4.09 2.35 7.37
C SER A 62 4.89 1.11 7.71
N PRO A 63 5.90 0.74 6.91
CA PRO A 63 6.74 -0.39 7.26
C PRO A 63 7.56 -0.09 8.51
N HIS A 64 7.53 -1.00 9.47
CA HIS A 64 8.22 -0.89 10.76
C HIS A 64 9.36 -1.90 10.90
N PHE A 65 10.09 -1.86 12.02
CA PHE A 65 11.27 -2.71 12.26
C PHE A 65 10.95 -4.22 12.26
N TYR A 66 9.69 -4.59 12.52
CA TYR A 66 9.22 -5.97 12.49
C TYR A 66 8.80 -6.44 11.08
N ASN A 67 8.78 -5.55 10.09
CA ASN A 67 8.45 -5.93 8.72
C ASN A 67 9.68 -6.41 7.95
N THR A 68 9.44 -7.31 7.00
CA THR A 68 10.48 -7.79 6.08
C THR A 68 10.43 -7.04 4.74
N MET A 69 11.50 -7.15 3.94
CA MET A 69 11.49 -6.64 2.56
C MET A 69 10.45 -7.37 1.72
N GLU A 70 10.33 -8.69 1.89
CA GLU A 70 9.35 -9.52 1.17
C GLU A 70 7.89 -9.11 1.48
N GLU A 71 7.59 -8.67 2.70
CA GLU A 71 6.28 -8.10 3.03
C GLU A 71 6.00 -6.80 2.28
N VAL A 72 7.02 -5.93 2.16
CA VAL A 72 6.94 -4.69 1.37
C VAL A 72 6.73 -5.02 -0.11
N ASP A 73 7.46 -6.01 -0.64
CA ASP A 73 7.31 -6.46 -2.02
C ASP A 73 5.90 -7.03 -2.25
N ARG A 74 5.40 -7.86 -1.33
CA ARG A 74 4.05 -8.43 -1.42
C ARG A 74 2.95 -7.37 -1.43
N VAL A 75 2.99 -6.38 -0.52
CA VAL A 75 1.94 -5.35 -0.51
C VAL A 75 1.96 -4.49 -1.76
N MET A 76 3.14 -4.18 -2.30
CA MET A 76 3.26 -3.39 -3.53
C MET A 76 2.79 -4.16 -4.77
N ALA A 77 3.16 -5.44 -4.89
CA ALA A 77 2.69 -6.32 -5.95
C ALA A 77 1.16 -6.49 -5.89
N GLU A 78 0.60 -6.60 -4.69
CA GLU A 78 -0.84 -6.71 -4.48
C GLU A 78 -1.57 -5.44 -4.92
N ILE A 79 -1.07 -4.26 -4.55
CA ILE A 79 -1.60 -2.97 -5.02
C ILE A 79 -1.58 -2.90 -6.55
N ALA A 80 -0.46 -3.27 -7.17
CA ALA A 80 -0.32 -3.25 -8.62
C ALA A 80 -1.30 -4.21 -9.30
N SER A 81 -1.47 -5.41 -8.75
CA SER A 81 -2.44 -6.40 -9.23
C SER A 81 -3.87 -5.87 -9.18
N ILE A 82 -4.31 -5.34 -8.03
CA ILE A 82 -5.66 -4.79 -7.86
C ILE A 82 -5.90 -3.63 -8.81
N VAL A 83 -4.93 -2.71 -8.95
CA VAL A 83 -5.06 -1.55 -9.86
C VAL A 83 -5.15 -1.99 -11.33
N ALA A 84 -4.34 -2.97 -11.75
CA ALA A 84 -4.31 -3.44 -13.14
C ALA A 84 -5.57 -4.23 -13.51
N THR A 85 -6.05 -5.08 -12.61
CA THR A 85 -7.17 -6.01 -12.87
C THR A 85 -8.53 -5.43 -12.48
N LYS A 86 -8.55 -4.42 -11.61
CA LYS A 86 -9.76 -3.92 -10.92
C LYS A 86 -10.51 -4.99 -10.14
N ASP A 87 -9.78 -6.01 -9.67
CA ASP A 87 -10.30 -7.12 -8.86
C ASP A 87 -10.55 -6.65 -7.42
N TYR A 88 -11.56 -5.80 -7.25
CA TYR A 88 -11.92 -5.25 -5.95
C TYR A 88 -12.68 -6.27 -5.12
N ASP A 89 -12.52 -6.17 -3.80
CA ASP A 89 -13.39 -6.88 -2.86
C ASP A 89 -14.87 -6.55 -3.14
N SER A 90 -15.66 -7.59 -3.41
CA SER A 90 -17.11 -7.47 -3.63
C SER A 90 -17.89 -7.27 -2.32
N GLY A 91 -17.26 -7.48 -1.16
CA GLY A 91 -17.90 -7.33 0.14
C GLY A 91 -18.66 -8.53 0.66
N GLU A 92 -18.44 -9.72 0.10
CA GLU A 92 -18.92 -10.95 0.72
C GLU A 92 -18.17 -11.16 2.04
N THR A 93 -18.86 -10.79 3.13
CA THR A 93 -18.30 -10.63 4.46
C THR A 93 -17.86 -11.98 5.01
N HIS A 94 -16.55 -12.26 5.05
CA HIS A 94 -16.01 -13.30 5.92
C HIS A 94 -16.04 -12.81 7.37
N SER A 95 -17.21 -12.91 7.98
CA SER A 95 -17.42 -12.68 9.40
C SER A 95 -16.77 -13.82 10.18
N LEU A 96 -15.48 -13.72 10.49
CA LEU A 96 -14.85 -14.59 11.48
C LEU A 96 -15.21 -14.04 12.87
N VAL A 97 -16.33 -14.56 13.38
CA VAL A 97 -16.67 -14.51 14.81
C VAL A 97 -15.86 -15.59 15.51
N THR A 98 -15.06 -15.23 16.52
CA THR A 98 -14.62 -16.14 17.58
C THR A 98 -14.51 -15.34 18.88
#